data_AF-A0A850W5W7-F1
#
_entry.id   AF-A0A850W5W7-F1
#
_cell.length_a   1.000
_cell.length_b   1.000
_cell.length_c   1.000
_cell.angle_alpha   90.00
_cell.angle_beta   90.00
_cell.angle_gamma   90.00
#
_symmetry.space_group_name_H-M   'P 1'
#
loop_
_entity.id
_entity.type
_entity.pdbx_description
1 polymer ?
#
loop_
_entity_poly.entity_id
_entity_poly.type
_entity_poly.pdbx_seq_one_letter_code
_entity_poly.pdbx_strand_id
1 'polypeptide(L)'
;KQDCVNRSAELLMPGDQDELGFIKEMVQKPTRYFWIGLSLPSAGKGWTWLNGSRLDQSRFQLSPWDKGRSCGVVREDVISSDSCSSGLQWICQKEATQL
;
A
#
# COMPACT_ATOMS: atom_id res chain seq x y z
N LYS A 1 0.07 5.77 -8.71
CA LYS A 1 0.99 4.89 -9.48
C LYS A 1 1.89 5.69 -10.43
N GLN A 2 1.34 6.38 -11.44
CA GLN A 2 2.17 7.07 -12.45
C GLN A 2 3.12 8.12 -11.86
N ASP A 3 2.70 8.87 -10.83
CA ASP A 3 3.58 9.86 -10.17
C ASP A 3 4.86 9.23 -9.60
N CYS A 4 4.76 8.08 -8.90
CA CYS A 4 5.95 7.38 -8.41
C CYS A 4 6.85 6.91 -9.56
N VAL A 5 6.25 6.35 -10.63
CA VAL A 5 7.02 5.91 -11.81
C VAL A 5 7.79 7.07 -12.44
N ASN A 6 7.16 8.25 -12.57
CA ASN A 6 7.81 9.46 -13.10
C ASN A 6 8.98 9.93 -12.20
N ARG A 7 9.01 9.54 -10.93
CA ARG A 7 10.09 9.82 -9.98
C ARG A 7 11.13 8.70 -9.88
N SER A 8 11.11 7.75 -10.81
CA SER A 8 11.94 6.52 -10.76
C SER A 8 11.76 5.77 -9.42
N ALA A 9 10.51 5.68 -8.99
CA ALA A 9 10.07 5.07 -7.74
C ALA A 9 8.83 4.20 -8.01
N GLU A 10 8.39 3.48 -6.99
CA GLU A 10 7.15 2.70 -7.01
C GLU A 10 6.24 3.08 -5.84
N LEU A 11 4.97 2.66 -5.87
CA LEU A 11 4.13 2.82 -4.68
C LEU A 11 4.67 1.92 -3.57
N LEU A 12 4.56 2.39 -2.33
CA LEU A 12 5.02 1.67 -1.15
C LEU A 12 4.59 0.19 -1.15
N MET A 13 5.54 -0.71 -0.97
CA MET A 13 5.39 -2.15 -0.87
C MET A 13 6.36 -2.60 0.24
N PRO A 14 5.94 -2.52 1.51
CA PRO A 14 6.82 -2.81 2.64
C PRO A 14 7.32 -4.26 2.57
N GLY A 15 8.61 -4.46 2.74
CA GLY A 15 9.25 -5.78 2.80
C GLY A 15 8.94 -6.53 4.09
N ASP A 16 8.68 -5.81 5.19
CA ASP A 16 8.38 -6.37 6.51
C ASP A 16 7.52 -5.45 7.40
N GLN A 17 7.28 -5.91 8.63
CA GLN A 17 6.49 -5.19 9.62
C GLN A 17 7.24 -3.99 10.22
N ASP A 18 8.57 -4.03 10.25
CA ASP A 18 9.38 -2.95 10.82
C ASP A 18 9.38 -1.76 9.88
N GLU A 19 9.55 -1.99 8.57
CA GLU A 19 9.40 -0.97 7.53
C GLU A 19 7.98 -0.40 7.55
N LEU A 20 6.95 -1.25 7.59
CA LEU A 20 5.57 -0.76 7.71
C LEU A 20 5.36 0.07 8.99
N GLY A 21 5.93 -0.35 10.13
CA GLY A 21 5.93 0.39 11.39
C GLY A 21 6.58 1.76 11.27
N PHE A 22 7.76 1.83 10.68
CA PHE A 22 8.48 3.07 10.40
C PHE A 22 7.69 4.03 9.50
N ILE A 23 7.09 3.52 8.42
CA ILE A 23 6.22 4.33 7.56
C ILE A 23 5.03 4.88 8.35
N LYS A 24 4.38 4.05 9.17
CA LYS A 24 3.23 4.45 10.01
C LYS A 24 3.61 5.58 10.96
N GLU A 25 4.78 5.48 11.61
CA GLU A 25 5.32 6.54 12.46
C GLU A 25 5.61 7.81 11.67
N MET A 26 6.12 7.73 10.44
CA MET A 26 6.38 8.94 9.63
C MET A 26 5.10 9.64 9.17
N VAL A 27 4.03 8.88 8.89
CA VAL A 27 2.78 9.46 8.37
C VAL A 27 1.79 9.91 9.45
N GLN A 28 2.12 9.68 10.73
CA GLN A 28 1.50 10.12 12.01
C GLN A 28 0.31 11.11 11.92
N LYS A 29 -0.78 10.73 11.24
CA LYS A 29 -2.02 11.50 11.13
C LYS A 29 -3.21 10.53 11.01
N PRO A 30 -4.07 10.42 12.05
CA PRO A 30 -5.13 9.39 12.13
C PRO A 30 -6.23 9.52 11.06
N THR A 31 -6.29 10.64 10.37
CA THR A 31 -7.31 10.94 9.36
C THR A 31 -6.85 10.74 7.92
N ARG A 32 -5.57 10.45 7.68
CA ARG A 32 -5.04 10.33 6.30
C ARG A 32 -4.89 8.88 5.89
N TYR A 33 -5.40 8.60 4.70
CA TYR A 33 -5.23 7.34 4.00
C TYR A 33 -4.22 7.57 2.88
N PHE A 34 -3.25 6.67 2.77
CA PHE A 34 -2.26 6.74 1.72
C PHE A 34 -2.33 5.51 0.84
N TRP A 35 -2.38 5.72 -0.48
CA TRP A 35 -2.25 4.64 -1.44
C TRP A 35 -0.90 3.96 -1.32
N ILE A 36 -0.94 2.62 -1.35
CA ILE A 36 0.23 1.73 -1.39
C ILE A 36 0.14 0.83 -2.62
N GLY A 37 1.19 0.05 -2.87
CA GLY A 37 1.35 -0.84 -4.02
C GLY A 37 0.49 -2.10 -3.98
N LEU A 38 -0.56 -2.14 -3.17
CA LEU A 38 -1.43 -3.31 -2.98
C LEU A 38 -2.72 -3.15 -3.79
N SER A 39 -3.15 -4.20 -4.48
CA SER A 39 -4.41 -4.20 -5.22
C SER A 39 -5.07 -5.57 -5.26
N LEU A 40 -6.38 -5.59 -5.49
CA LEU A 40 -7.15 -6.78 -5.77
C LEU A 40 -7.45 -6.83 -7.29
N PRO A 41 -6.79 -7.73 -8.05
CA PRO A 41 -7.02 -7.85 -9.49
C PRO A 41 -8.47 -8.24 -9.80
N SER A 42 -9.01 -7.80 -10.94
CA SER A 42 -10.38 -8.09 -11.39
C SER A 42 -10.71 -9.59 -11.46
N ALA A 43 -9.69 -10.44 -11.65
CA ALA A 43 -9.83 -11.89 -11.62
C ALA A 43 -10.12 -12.47 -10.21
N GLY A 44 -10.16 -11.63 -9.16
CA GLY A 44 -10.56 -12.02 -7.81
C GLY A 44 -9.59 -12.96 -7.08
N LYS A 45 -8.39 -13.20 -7.62
CA LYS A 45 -7.44 -14.22 -7.14
C LYS A 45 -6.73 -13.86 -5.82
N GLY A 46 -7.16 -12.81 -5.11
CA GLY A 46 -6.58 -12.33 -3.87
C GLY A 46 -5.70 -11.08 -4.01
N TRP A 47 -5.36 -10.48 -2.89
CA TRP A 47 -4.56 -9.26 -2.80
C TRP A 47 -3.12 -9.48 -3.30
N THR A 48 -2.63 -8.54 -4.10
CA THR A 48 -1.37 -8.66 -4.85
C THR A 48 -0.60 -7.36 -4.80
N TRP A 49 0.70 -7.46 -4.52
CA TRP A 49 1.64 -6.35 -4.56
C TRP A 49 2.09 -6.03 -6.00
N LEU A 50 2.78 -4.91 -6.20
CA LEU A 50 3.25 -4.47 -7.51
C LEU A 50 4.18 -5.46 -8.21
N ASN A 51 4.99 -6.19 -7.44
CA ASN A 51 5.90 -7.23 -7.95
C ASN A 51 5.19 -8.55 -8.31
N GLY A 52 3.86 -8.63 -8.14
CA GLY A 52 3.07 -9.83 -8.42
C GLY A 52 2.98 -10.83 -7.27
N SER A 53 3.68 -10.61 -6.16
CA SER A 53 3.56 -11.44 -4.96
C SER A 53 2.20 -11.24 -4.28
N ARG A 54 1.71 -12.29 -3.62
CA ARG A 54 0.45 -12.24 -2.85
C ARG A 54 0.67 -11.60 -1.49
N LEU A 55 -0.37 -10.95 -0.98
CA LEU A 55 -0.38 -10.50 0.42
C LEU A 55 -0.29 -11.70 1.35
N ASP A 56 0.74 -11.74 2.18
CA ASP A 56 0.83 -12.66 3.31
C ASP A 56 0.05 -12.09 4.49
N GLN A 57 -1.14 -12.63 4.75
CA GLN A 57 -2.01 -12.18 5.85
C GLN A 57 -1.48 -12.54 7.24
N SER A 58 -0.51 -13.46 7.35
CA SER A 58 0.16 -13.75 8.63
C SER A 58 1.14 -12.63 9.02
N ARG A 59 1.69 -11.93 8.02
CA ARG A 59 2.59 -10.80 8.21
C ARG A 59 1.83 -9.48 8.21
N PHE A 60 0.97 -9.28 7.22
CA PHE A 60 0.27 -8.02 6.98
C PHE A 60 -1.24 -8.19 7.20
N GLN A 61 -1.72 -7.69 8.34
CA GLN A 61 -3.16 -7.71 8.63
C GLN A 61 -3.91 -6.73 7.74
N LEU A 62 -4.89 -7.25 7.01
CA LEU A 62 -5.82 -6.46 6.20
C LEU A 62 -7.14 -6.31 6.98
N SER A 63 -7.63 -5.07 7.11
CA SER A 63 -8.97 -4.83 7.67
C SER A 63 -10.04 -5.55 6.85
N PRO A 64 -11.22 -5.86 7.43
CA PRO A 64 -12.34 -6.42 6.68
C PRO A 64 -12.61 -5.64 5.38
N TRP A 65 -12.74 -6.37 4.29
CA TRP A 65 -12.87 -5.82 2.94
C TRP A 65 -14.34 -5.76 2.51
N ASP A 66 -14.78 -4.61 2.01
CA ASP A 66 -16.10 -4.41 1.38
C ASP A 66 -16.03 -4.51 -0.15
N LYS A 67 -17.00 -5.23 -0.76
CA LYS A 67 -17.12 -5.36 -2.22
C LYS A 67 -17.04 -4.00 -2.93
N GLY A 68 -16.17 -3.89 -3.93
CA GLY A 68 -15.96 -2.68 -4.74
C GLY A 68 -14.70 -1.88 -4.39
N ARG A 69 -14.09 -2.12 -3.22
CA ARG A 69 -12.79 -1.54 -2.84
C ARG A 69 -11.67 -2.49 -3.27
N SER A 70 -10.79 -2.05 -4.17
CA SER A 70 -9.80 -2.91 -4.84
C SER A 70 -8.39 -2.34 -4.85
N CYS A 71 -8.17 -1.17 -4.25
CA CYS A 71 -6.85 -0.60 -4.06
C CYS A 71 -6.54 -0.52 -2.56
N GLY A 72 -5.32 -0.91 -2.19
CA GLY A 72 -4.89 -0.97 -0.80
C GLY A 72 -4.39 0.39 -0.31
N VAL A 73 -4.66 0.67 0.95
CA VAL A 73 -4.24 1.89 1.65
C VAL A 73 -3.62 1.54 2.99
N VAL A 74 -2.76 2.41 3.51
CA VAL A 74 -2.40 2.40 4.93
C VAL A 74 -3.16 3.50 5.65
N ARG A 75 -3.74 3.17 6.82
CA ARG A 75 -4.45 4.10 7.71
C ARG A 75 -4.13 3.72 9.14
N GLU A 76 -3.69 4.69 9.95
CA GLU A 76 -3.30 4.46 11.35
C GLU A 76 -2.32 3.28 11.45
N ASP A 77 -2.75 2.17 12.03
CA ASP A 77 -1.97 0.95 12.28
C ASP A 77 -2.35 -0.22 11.37
N VAL A 78 -3.27 -0.06 10.41
CA VAL A 78 -3.84 -1.16 9.62
C VAL A 78 -3.74 -0.91 8.11
N ILE A 79 -3.50 -1.98 7.34
CA ILE A 79 -3.69 -1.97 5.89
C ILE A 79 -5.17 -2.17 5.61
N SER A 80 -5.75 -1.32 4.78
CA SER A 80 -7.16 -1.38 4.40
C SER A 80 -7.32 -1.31 2.89
N SER A 81 -8.56 -1.17 2.44
CA SER A 81 -8.91 -1.04 1.03
C SER A 81 -9.78 0.18 0.82
N ASP A 82 -9.68 0.79 -0.36
CA ASP A 82 -10.61 1.83 -0.80
C ASP A 82 -10.89 1.71 -2.32
N SER A 83 -11.83 2.49 -2.81
CA SER A 83 -12.11 2.63 -4.23
C SER A 83 -10.89 3.25 -4.91
N CYS A 84 -10.37 2.61 -5.97
CA CYS A 84 -9.22 3.12 -6.72
C CYS A 84 -9.42 4.53 -7.31
N SER A 85 -10.67 5.02 -7.37
CA SER A 85 -11.01 6.37 -7.81
C SER A 85 -11.00 7.42 -6.68
N SER A 86 -10.78 7.03 -5.42
CA SER A 86 -10.75 7.95 -4.28
C SER A 86 -9.58 8.94 -4.38
N GLY A 87 -9.85 10.21 -4.08
CA GLY A 87 -8.87 11.30 -4.11
C GLY A 87 -7.92 11.31 -2.90
N LEU A 88 -7.15 10.26 -2.71
CA LEU A 88 -6.20 10.10 -1.59
C LEU A 88 -4.76 10.46 -2.00
N GLN A 89 -3.93 10.80 -0.99
CA GLN A 89 -2.49 10.94 -1.17
C GLN A 89 -1.83 9.55 -1.33
N TRP A 90 -0.55 9.50 -1.71
CA TRP A 90 0.19 8.26 -1.93
C TRP A 90 1.61 8.36 -1.38
N ILE A 91 2.20 7.20 -1.09
CA ILE A 91 3.60 7.07 -0.66
C ILE A 91 4.37 6.38 -1.78
N CYS A 92 5.50 6.97 -2.18
CA CYS A 92 6.43 6.35 -3.11
C CYS A 92 7.66 5.82 -2.35
N GLN A 93 8.14 4.64 -2.73
CA GLN A 93 9.41 4.07 -2.27
C GLN A 93 10.39 3.94 -3.43
N LYS A 94 11.68 4.02 -3.12
CA LYS A 94 12.78 3.74 -4.04
C LYS A 94 13.96 3.20 -3.25
N GLU A 95 14.78 2.39 -3.89
CA GLU A 95 16.03 1.92 -3.29
C GLU A 95 16.96 3.09 -2.95
N ALA A 96 17.63 2.98 -1.80
CA ALA A 96 18.67 3.90 -1.43
C ALA A 96 19.87 3.67 -2.37
N THR A 97 20.28 4.72 -3.10
CA THR A 97 21.52 4.66 -3.87
C THR A 97 22.69 4.61 -2.89
N GLN A 98 23.47 3.52 -2.88
CA GLN A 98 24.81 3.56 -2.28
C GLN A 98 25.66 4.50 -3.14
N LEU A 99 26.13 5.60 -2.54
CA LEU A 99 27.08 6.53 -3.12
C LEU A 99 28.49 5.91 -3.15
#